data_AF-A0A943BIQ1-F1
#
_entry.id   AF-A0A943BIQ1-F1
#
_cell.length_a   1.000
_cell.length_b   1.000
_cell.length_c   1.000
_cell.angle_alpha   90.00
_cell.angle_beta   90.00
_cell.angle_gamma   90.00
#
_symmetry.space_group_name_H-M   'P 1'
#
loop_
_entity.id
_entity.type
_entity.pdbx_description
1 polymer ?
#
loop_
_entity_poly.entity_id
_entity_poly.type
_entity_poly.pdbx_seq_one_letter_code
_entity_poly.pdbx_strand_id
1 'polypeptide(L)'
;MKKMNGKIACGILASAILAGSFSGCGKLDGTQTVATVDGEKVTLGLANYIVRDQQAQMESYYQMMAQSYGMDMSTMQIWDEKTEDGKTIGESTKDDAMQTIHTLYAMKSHADEYDVTISEEEKSKIDEAAKSFMEANSAETLEKLAVSEGDIVTYLELLTYRQKLHDPMVADVDQEVSEKEANQSTVSVVKFSTAGTEKDDEGNTIELTEEEKKAKKEQAQQLLDKLKASENVAEADMDAMAQEIDENLYAYTPSFTTAGSENDTLEQSVINAVANLEDGQLVQEVVEGVDAYYVVRLDKKLDEEATANKKESIISEREQEQYDELVEDWTKDSKLKVEKNVWKKVEVTDSVSFQYKPAEQSEPEEGSEDAGSEKQSSEEETTPEAEPETSEEEPTTEAE
;
A
#
# COMPACT_ATOMS: atom_id res chain seq x y z
N MET A 1 16.23 5.60 -20.28
CA MET A 1 16.01 4.34 -21.07
C MET A 1 16.47 3.12 -20.27
N LYS A 2 15.53 2.56 -19.50
CA LYS A 2 15.27 1.13 -19.31
C LYS A 2 13.76 1.10 -19.15
N LYS A 3 13.04 0.52 -20.11
CA LYS A 3 11.61 0.31 -19.94
C LYS A 3 11.46 -0.65 -18.77
N MET A 4 11.15 -0.15 -17.58
CA MET A 4 10.55 -0.97 -16.54
C MET A 4 9.12 -1.22 -16.98
N ASN A 5 8.96 -2.15 -17.93
CA ASN A 5 7.71 -2.89 -18.02
C ASN A 5 7.64 -3.67 -16.71
N GLY A 6 7.03 -3.06 -15.70
CA GLY A 6 6.64 -3.73 -14.47
C GLY A 6 5.73 -4.87 -14.89
N LYS A 7 6.30 -6.06 -15.02
CA LYS A 7 5.53 -7.29 -15.00
C LYS A 7 4.92 -7.31 -13.61
N ILE A 8 3.68 -6.83 -13.47
CA ILE A 8 2.89 -6.97 -12.26
C ILE A 8 2.73 -8.48 -12.07
N ALA A 9 3.62 -9.03 -11.24
CA ALA A 9 3.53 -10.40 -10.80
C ALA A 9 2.21 -10.54 -10.04
N CYS A 10 1.33 -11.41 -10.52
CA CYS A 10 0.08 -11.77 -9.88
C CYS A 10 0.35 -12.24 -8.43
N GLY A 11 0.19 -11.32 -7.48
CA GLY A 11 0.22 -11.58 -6.05
C GLY A 11 -1.15 -12.06 -5.59
N ILE A 12 -1.21 -13.33 -5.21
CA ILE A 12 -2.37 -14.06 -4.68
C ILE A 12 -2.95 -13.41 -3.42
N LEU A 13 -4.28 -13.49 -3.30
CA LEU A 13 -5.12 -13.19 -2.15
C LEU A 13 -4.48 -13.60 -0.80
N ALA A 14 -4.40 -12.65 0.12
CA ALA A 14 -3.87 -12.84 1.46
C ALA A 14 -4.72 -13.82 2.27
N SER A 15 -4.07 -14.82 2.88
CA SER A 15 -4.67 -15.82 3.76
C SER A 15 -4.91 -15.22 5.15
N ALA A 16 -6.13 -14.77 5.46
CA ALA A 16 -6.50 -14.39 6.83
C ALA A 16 -7.11 -15.60 7.57
N ILE A 17 -6.39 -16.11 8.57
CA ILE A 17 -6.91 -17.10 9.54
C ILE A 17 -7.27 -16.35 10.84
N LEU A 18 -8.55 -16.15 11.11
CA LEU A 18 -9.06 -15.67 12.39
C LEU A 18 -10.21 -16.57 12.91
N ALA A 19 -9.93 -17.35 13.95
CA ALA A 19 -10.90 -18.25 14.55
C ALA A 19 -11.88 -17.49 15.47
N GLY A 20 -13.10 -17.25 14.98
CA GLY A 20 -14.23 -16.72 15.75
C GLY A 20 -15.31 -17.79 16.00
N SER A 21 -16.02 -17.69 17.13
CA SER A 21 -17.14 -18.58 17.49
C SER A 21 -18.46 -17.97 17.04
N PHE A 22 -19.33 -18.77 16.41
CA PHE A 22 -20.49 -18.28 15.67
C PHE A 22 -21.80 -18.37 16.45
N SER A 23 -22.60 -17.30 16.39
CA SER A 23 -24.00 -17.30 16.84
C SER A 23 -24.95 -16.69 15.79
N GLY A 24 -25.47 -17.57 14.92
CA GLY A 24 -26.90 -17.68 14.59
C GLY A 24 -27.53 -16.76 13.52
N CYS A 25 -27.96 -17.35 12.39
CA CYS A 25 -29.37 -17.48 11.97
C CYS A 25 -29.47 -18.34 10.68
N GLY A 26 -30.68 -18.79 10.33
CA GLY A 26 -30.93 -19.92 9.42
C GLY A 26 -30.21 -19.91 8.06
N LYS A 27 -30.00 -21.11 7.51
CA LYS A 27 -29.27 -21.38 6.26
C LYS A 27 -29.65 -20.41 5.14
N LEU A 28 -28.68 -19.63 4.67
CA LEU A 28 -28.81 -18.78 3.49
C LEU A 28 -28.98 -19.67 2.24
N ASP A 29 -29.94 -19.31 1.38
CA ASP A 29 -30.07 -19.92 0.06
C ASP A 29 -29.28 -19.09 -0.95
N GLY A 30 -28.02 -19.48 -1.17
CA GLY A 30 -27.11 -18.78 -2.08
C GLY A 30 -27.60 -18.68 -3.52
N THR A 31 -28.53 -19.56 -3.94
CA THR A 31 -29.03 -19.61 -5.32
C THR A 31 -30.03 -18.50 -5.65
N GLN A 32 -30.54 -17.78 -4.64
CA GLN A 32 -31.47 -16.68 -4.85
C GLN A 32 -30.80 -15.54 -5.61
N THR A 33 -31.54 -14.91 -6.53
CA THR A 33 -31.09 -13.63 -7.11
C THR A 33 -31.22 -12.53 -6.08
N VAL A 34 -30.11 -11.85 -5.80
CA VAL A 34 -30.04 -10.73 -4.84
C VAL A 34 -30.00 -9.38 -5.52
N ALA A 35 -29.46 -9.32 -6.74
CA ALA A 35 -29.46 -8.12 -7.56
C ALA A 35 -29.44 -8.47 -9.05
N THR A 36 -29.69 -7.45 -9.89
CA THR A 36 -29.36 -7.49 -11.31
C THR A 36 -28.59 -6.25 -11.71
N VAL A 37 -27.55 -6.41 -12.52
CA VAL A 37 -26.78 -5.33 -13.15
C VAL A 37 -27.01 -5.43 -14.65
N ASP A 38 -27.65 -4.43 -15.25
CA ASP A 38 -28.09 -4.43 -16.66
C ASP A 38 -28.87 -5.67 -17.11
N GLY A 39 -29.57 -6.29 -16.16
CA GLY A 39 -30.36 -7.50 -16.37
C GLY A 39 -29.60 -8.81 -16.19
N GLU A 40 -28.26 -8.78 -16.07
CA GLU A 40 -27.46 -9.92 -15.62
C GLU A 40 -27.72 -10.17 -14.13
N LYS A 41 -27.84 -11.44 -13.74
CA LYS A 41 -28.22 -11.82 -12.37
C LYS A 41 -26.99 -11.92 -11.47
N VAL A 42 -27.11 -11.39 -10.27
CA VAL A 42 -26.19 -11.60 -9.16
C VAL A 42 -26.85 -12.54 -8.15
N THR A 43 -26.16 -13.62 -7.79
CA THR A 43 -26.62 -14.58 -6.78
C THR A 43 -26.35 -14.06 -5.36
N LEU A 44 -27.14 -14.54 -4.40
CA LEU A 44 -26.90 -14.26 -2.99
C LEU A 44 -25.57 -14.87 -2.52
N GLY A 45 -25.19 -16.01 -3.07
CA GLY A 45 -23.91 -16.68 -2.77
C GLY A 45 -22.71 -15.83 -3.16
N LEU A 46 -22.69 -15.31 -4.40
CA LEU A 46 -21.65 -14.39 -4.87
C LEU A 46 -21.59 -13.12 -4.01
N ALA A 47 -22.75 -12.49 -3.75
CA ALA A 47 -22.76 -11.25 -2.99
C ALA A 47 -22.34 -11.43 -1.53
N ASN A 48 -22.79 -12.51 -0.88
CA ASN A 48 -22.37 -12.81 0.48
C ASN A 48 -20.87 -13.15 0.56
N TYR A 49 -20.35 -13.87 -0.43
CA TYR A 49 -18.92 -14.13 -0.50
C TYR A 49 -18.09 -12.84 -0.62
N ILE A 50 -18.48 -11.89 -1.48
CA ILE A 50 -17.79 -10.59 -1.61
C ILE A 50 -17.86 -9.79 -0.30
N VAL A 51 -18.99 -9.78 0.39
CA VAL A 51 -19.10 -9.18 1.74
C VAL A 51 -18.10 -9.79 2.70
N ARG A 52 -18.03 -11.12 2.77
CA ARG A 52 -17.15 -11.82 3.70
C ARG A 52 -15.66 -11.72 3.30
N ASP A 53 -15.35 -11.58 2.02
CA ASP A 53 -14.00 -11.29 1.53
C ASP A 53 -13.53 -9.89 1.94
N GLN A 54 -14.37 -8.86 1.71
CA GLN A 54 -14.07 -7.49 2.17
C GLN A 54 -13.95 -7.42 3.69
N GLN A 55 -14.81 -8.15 4.39
CA GLN A 55 -14.74 -8.30 5.84
C GLN A 55 -13.37 -8.83 6.28
N ALA A 56 -12.94 -9.95 5.72
CA ALA A 56 -11.67 -10.59 6.05
C ALA A 56 -10.46 -9.70 5.72
N GLN A 57 -10.51 -8.94 4.62
CA GLN A 57 -9.47 -7.97 4.26
C GLN A 57 -9.40 -6.82 5.27
N MET A 58 -10.54 -6.29 5.70
CA MET A 58 -10.58 -5.23 6.72
C MET A 58 -10.07 -5.73 8.07
N GLU A 59 -10.43 -6.95 8.50
CA GLU A 59 -9.87 -7.57 9.71
C GLU A 59 -8.36 -7.75 9.61
N SER A 60 -7.86 -8.23 8.47
CA SER A 60 -6.42 -8.39 8.23
C SER A 60 -5.67 -7.06 8.31
N TYR A 61 -6.24 -5.99 7.74
CA TYR A 61 -5.66 -4.66 7.80
C TYR A 61 -5.58 -4.13 9.25
N TYR A 62 -6.68 -4.23 10.01
CA TYR A 62 -6.69 -3.81 11.41
C TYR A 62 -5.78 -4.64 12.29
N GLN A 63 -5.70 -5.95 12.04
CA GLN A 63 -4.78 -6.82 12.74
C GLN A 63 -3.32 -6.44 12.48
N MET A 64 -2.96 -6.15 11.21
CA MET A 64 -1.62 -5.68 10.85
C MET A 64 -1.28 -4.36 11.54
N MET A 65 -2.21 -3.38 11.51
CA MET A 65 -2.03 -2.10 12.16
C MET A 65 -1.84 -2.27 13.68
N ALA A 66 -2.69 -3.07 14.32
CA ALA A 66 -2.62 -3.29 15.77
C ALA A 66 -1.33 -4.00 16.20
N GLN A 67 -0.85 -4.98 15.42
CA GLN A 67 0.42 -5.65 15.67
C GLN A 67 1.60 -4.67 15.65
N SER A 68 1.57 -3.65 14.78
CA SER A 68 2.61 -2.61 14.75
C SER A 68 2.68 -1.79 16.05
N TYR A 69 1.58 -1.72 16.80
CA TYR A 69 1.48 -1.07 18.10
C TYR A 69 1.51 -2.06 19.28
N GLY A 70 1.80 -3.35 19.05
CA GLY A 70 1.83 -4.38 20.09
C GLY A 70 0.46 -4.73 20.68
N MET A 71 -0.63 -4.42 19.97
CA MET A 71 -2.00 -4.74 20.37
C MET A 71 -2.51 -6.01 19.67
N ASP A 72 -3.29 -6.81 20.40
CA ASP A 72 -3.99 -7.97 19.86
C ASP A 72 -5.47 -7.64 19.66
N MET A 73 -5.91 -7.58 18.40
CA MET A 73 -7.29 -7.25 18.01
C MET A 73 -8.11 -8.48 17.63
N SER A 74 -7.58 -9.69 17.81
CA SER A 74 -8.24 -10.94 17.40
C SER A 74 -9.61 -11.19 18.03
N THR A 75 -9.97 -10.43 19.08
CA THR A 75 -11.24 -10.54 19.81
C THR A 75 -12.13 -9.29 19.70
N MET A 76 -11.68 -8.23 19.02
CA MET A 76 -12.48 -7.00 18.92
C MET A 76 -13.55 -7.16 17.84
N GLN A 77 -14.82 -7.10 18.26
CA GLN A 77 -15.98 -7.19 17.37
C GLN A 77 -16.48 -5.78 17.07
N ILE A 78 -15.97 -5.18 16.00
CA ILE A 78 -16.31 -3.81 15.59
C ILE A 78 -17.58 -3.72 14.73
N TRP A 79 -18.12 -4.87 14.30
CA TRP A 79 -19.18 -4.93 13.27
C TRP A 79 -20.50 -4.25 13.66
N ASP A 80 -20.80 -4.24 14.95
CA ASP A 80 -21.99 -3.58 15.53
C ASP A 80 -21.71 -2.12 15.94
N GLU A 81 -20.46 -1.65 15.86
CA GLU A 81 -20.12 -0.27 16.17
C GLU A 81 -20.70 0.67 15.13
N LYS A 82 -21.17 1.84 15.60
CA LYS A 82 -21.82 2.81 14.75
C LYS A 82 -20.83 3.81 14.17
N THR A 83 -20.96 4.05 12.88
CA THR A 83 -20.31 5.15 12.16
C THR A 83 -21.04 6.48 12.43
N GLU A 84 -20.43 7.60 12.04
CA GLU A 84 -20.99 8.94 12.25
C GLU A 84 -22.37 9.15 11.59
N ASP A 85 -22.64 8.45 10.49
CA ASP A 85 -23.92 8.45 9.78
C ASP A 85 -24.98 7.51 10.41
N GLY A 86 -24.62 6.81 11.49
CA GLY A 86 -25.53 6.04 12.34
C GLY A 86 -25.78 4.59 11.91
N LYS A 87 -25.17 4.14 10.80
CA LYS A 87 -25.08 2.73 10.38
C LYS A 87 -24.07 1.98 11.22
N THR A 88 -24.15 0.65 11.25
CA THR A 88 -23.04 -0.15 11.79
C THR A 88 -21.93 -0.32 10.76
N ILE A 89 -20.70 -0.58 11.20
CA ILE A 89 -19.58 -0.94 10.30
C ILE A 89 -19.95 -2.12 9.40
N GLY A 90 -20.67 -3.11 9.93
CA GLY A 90 -21.19 -4.23 9.15
C GLY A 90 -22.22 -3.85 8.09
N GLU A 91 -23.09 -2.87 8.36
CA GLU A 91 -24.02 -2.31 7.37
C GLU A 91 -23.28 -1.56 6.26
N SER A 92 -22.27 -0.76 6.60
CA SER A 92 -21.43 -0.07 5.61
C SER A 92 -20.66 -1.05 4.73
N THR A 93 -20.07 -2.09 5.32
CA THR A 93 -19.37 -3.16 4.57
C THR A 93 -20.28 -3.84 3.54
N LYS A 94 -21.57 -4.02 3.86
CA LYS A 94 -22.55 -4.55 2.91
C LYS A 94 -22.80 -3.57 1.76
N ASP A 95 -22.99 -2.29 2.06
CA ASP A 95 -23.23 -1.29 1.03
C ASP A 95 -22.03 -1.20 0.07
N ASP A 96 -20.81 -1.22 0.60
CA ASP A 96 -19.56 -1.22 -0.17
C ASP A 96 -19.42 -2.47 -1.05
N ALA A 97 -19.79 -3.65 -0.54
CA ALA A 97 -19.79 -4.89 -1.31
C ALA A 97 -20.79 -4.84 -2.48
N MET A 98 -21.99 -4.28 -2.27
CA MET A 98 -22.97 -4.13 -3.35
C MET A 98 -22.52 -3.12 -4.41
N GLN A 99 -21.85 -2.03 -4.00
CA GLN A 99 -21.23 -1.09 -4.92
C GLN A 99 -20.10 -1.75 -5.71
N THR A 100 -19.25 -2.53 -5.04
CA THR A 100 -18.18 -3.29 -5.70
C THR A 100 -18.72 -4.25 -6.75
N ILE A 101 -19.80 -4.98 -6.43
CA ILE A 101 -20.49 -5.85 -7.40
C ILE A 101 -20.98 -5.03 -8.59
N HIS A 102 -21.66 -3.91 -8.36
CA HIS A 102 -22.17 -3.07 -9.44
C HIS A 102 -21.04 -2.61 -10.37
N THR A 103 -19.95 -2.07 -9.80
CA THR A 103 -18.77 -1.62 -10.54
C THR A 103 -18.12 -2.75 -11.34
N LEU A 104 -17.90 -3.93 -10.73
CA LEU A 104 -17.26 -5.06 -11.43
C LEU A 104 -18.07 -5.54 -12.64
N TYR A 105 -19.40 -5.61 -12.52
CA TYR A 105 -20.26 -5.98 -13.63
C TYR A 105 -20.32 -4.87 -14.70
N ALA A 106 -20.33 -3.60 -14.31
CA ALA A 106 -20.26 -2.48 -15.24
C ALA A 106 -18.95 -2.49 -16.05
N MET A 107 -17.80 -2.67 -15.38
CA MET A 107 -16.51 -2.82 -16.05
C MET A 107 -16.52 -3.99 -17.04
N LYS A 108 -17.01 -5.17 -16.60
CA LYS A 108 -17.15 -6.34 -17.49
C LYS A 108 -17.98 -6.04 -18.74
N SER A 109 -19.05 -5.25 -18.64
CA SER A 109 -19.88 -4.92 -19.82
C SER A 109 -19.17 -4.04 -20.85
N HIS A 110 -18.11 -3.34 -20.46
CA HIS A 110 -17.27 -2.52 -21.35
C HIS A 110 -16.00 -3.25 -21.84
N ALA A 111 -15.76 -4.50 -21.44
CA ALA A 111 -14.54 -5.24 -21.83
C ALA A 111 -14.38 -5.38 -23.35
N ASP A 112 -15.48 -5.62 -24.07
CA ASP A 112 -15.47 -5.76 -25.53
C ASP A 112 -15.07 -4.45 -26.25
N GLU A 113 -15.28 -3.28 -25.63
CA GLU A 113 -14.89 -1.98 -26.21
C GLU A 113 -13.37 -1.81 -26.29
N TYR A 114 -12.62 -2.60 -25.51
CA TYR A 114 -11.15 -2.62 -25.45
C TYR A 114 -10.56 -3.93 -25.98
N ASP A 115 -11.34 -4.74 -26.71
CA ASP A 115 -10.94 -6.08 -27.18
C ASP A 115 -10.46 -7.02 -26.04
N VAL A 116 -10.93 -6.79 -24.81
CA VAL A 116 -10.55 -7.57 -23.63
C VAL A 116 -11.43 -8.82 -23.52
N THR A 117 -10.78 -9.98 -23.54
CA THR A 117 -11.44 -11.28 -23.34
C THR A 117 -10.65 -12.15 -22.35
N ILE A 118 -11.35 -13.07 -21.68
CA ILE A 118 -10.71 -14.16 -20.91
C ILE A 118 -10.39 -15.31 -21.86
N SER A 119 -9.12 -15.66 -21.96
CA SER A 119 -8.64 -16.78 -22.76
C SER A 119 -9.03 -18.13 -22.15
N GLU A 120 -8.99 -19.19 -22.95
CA GLU A 120 -9.25 -20.56 -22.47
C GLU A 120 -8.27 -21.00 -21.37
N GLU A 121 -7.02 -20.54 -21.41
CA GLU A 121 -6.03 -20.83 -20.37
C GLU A 121 -6.38 -20.13 -19.05
N GLU A 122 -6.72 -18.84 -19.11
CA GLU A 122 -7.15 -18.08 -17.92
C GLU A 122 -8.43 -18.68 -17.33
N LYS A 123 -9.39 -19.06 -18.18
CA LYS A 123 -10.60 -19.75 -17.75
C LYS A 123 -10.30 -21.06 -17.03
N SER A 124 -9.39 -21.87 -17.56
CA SER A 124 -8.97 -23.11 -16.89
C SER A 124 -8.33 -22.85 -15.52
N LYS A 125 -7.52 -21.79 -15.39
CA LYS A 125 -6.91 -21.38 -14.12
C LYS A 125 -7.95 -20.88 -13.12
N ILE A 126 -8.97 -20.15 -13.60
CA ILE A 126 -10.10 -19.71 -12.78
C ILE A 126 -10.89 -20.91 -12.26
N ASP A 127 -11.22 -21.88 -13.13
CA ASP A 127 -11.95 -23.09 -12.75
C ASP A 127 -11.15 -23.92 -11.71
N GLU A 128 -9.84 -24.07 -11.91
CA GLU A 128 -8.95 -24.77 -10.96
C GLU A 128 -8.86 -24.04 -9.60
N ALA A 129 -8.76 -22.72 -9.61
CA ALA A 129 -8.73 -21.91 -8.39
C ALA A 129 -10.06 -21.99 -7.63
N ALA A 130 -11.20 -21.93 -8.33
CA ALA A 130 -12.52 -22.08 -7.73
C ALA A 130 -12.69 -23.47 -7.10
N LYS A 131 -12.30 -24.53 -7.80
CA LYS A 131 -12.32 -25.89 -7.25
C LYS A 131 -11.42 -26.01 -6.01
N SER A 132 -10.21 -25.46 -6.07
CA SER A 132 -9.26 -25.47 -4.95
C SER A 132 -9.80 -24.75 -3.73
N PHE A 133 -10.52 -23.64 -3.93
CA PHE A 133 -11.23 -22.94 -2.85
C PHE A 133 -12.30 -23.83 -2.20
N MET A 134 -13.12 -24.50 -3.00
CA MET A 134 -14.15 -25.41 -2.47
C MET A 134 -13.55 -26.57 -1.69
N GLU A 135 -12.42 -27.12 -2.14
CA GLU A 135 -11.71 -28.22 -1.46
C GLU A 135 -10.95 -27.79 -0.20
N ALA A 136 -10.49 -26.53 -0.14
CA ALA A 136 -9.75 -26.00 1.00
C ALA A 136 -10.62 -25.67 2.21
N ASN A 137 -11.92 -25.48 2.00
CA ASN A 137 -12.85 -24.98 3.01
C ASN A 137 -13.79 -26.08 3.54
N SER A 138 -14.06 -26.03 4.84
CA SER A 138 -14.97 -27.00 5.47
C SER A 138 -16.42 -26.80 5.00
N ALA A 139 -17.22 -27.87 5.06
CA ALA A 139 -18.65 -27.78 4.74
C ALA A 139 -19.39 -26.73 5.57
N GLU A 140 -19.01 -26.54 6.84
CA GLU A 140 -19.57 -25.50 7.71
C GLU A 140 -19.22 -24.09 7.21
N THR A 141 -17.97 -23.88 6.76
CA THR A 141 -17.53 -22.59 6.21
C THR A 141 -18.29 -22.27 4.93
N LEU A 142 -18.36 -23.24 4.00
CA LEU A 142 -19.09 -23.09 2.75
C LEU A 142 -20.60 -22.87 2.97
N GLU A 143 -21.19 -23.48 4.00
CA GLU A 143 -22.58 -23.24 4.38
C GLU A 143 -22.83 -21.81 4.87
N LYS A 144 -21.88 -21.21 5.62
CA LYS A 144 -21.97 -19.80 6.06
C LYS A 144 -21.78 -18.82 4.92
N LEU A 145 -20.83 -19.11 4.02
CA LEU A 145 -20.62 -18.31 2.82
C LEU A 145 -21.81 -18.44 1.84
N ALA A 146 -22.53 -19.57 1.91
CA ALA A 146 -23.61 -19.91 0.98
C ALA A 146 -23.18 -19.80 -0.50
N VAL A 147 -21.89 -20.03 -0.75
CA VAL A 147 -21.25 -19.84 -2.04
C VAL A 147 -21.15 -21.18 -2.77
N SER A 148 -21.33 -21.15 -4.09
CA SER A 148 -21.07 -22.29 -4.97
C SER A 148 -19.74 -22.11 -5.72
N GLU A 149 -19.22 -23.21 -6.28
CA GLU A 149 -18.03 -23.15 -7.16
C GLU A 149 -18.23 -22.14 -8.31
N GLY A 150 -19.42 -22.12 -8.92
CA GLY A 150 -19.77 -21.19 -9.99
C GLY A 150 -19.80 -19.72 -9.55
N ASP A 151 -20.14 -19.43 -8.28
CA ASP A 151 -20.06 -18.07 -7.74
C ASP A 151 -18.59 -17.63 -7.61
N ILE A 152 -17.71 -18.53 -7.17
CA ILE A 152 -16.26 -18.25 -7.10
C ILE A 152 -15.67 -18.05 -8.50
N VAL A 153 -16.04 -18.89 -9.48
CA VAL A 153 -15.67 -18.69 -10.89
C VAL A 153 -16.10 -17.30 -11.36
N THR A 154 -17.37 -16.93 -11.12
CA THR A 154 -17.89 -15.62 -11.53
C THR A 154 -17.11 -14.47 -10.90
N TYR A 155 -16.79 -14.56 -9.60
CA TYR A 155 -15.98 -13.53 -8.94
C TYR A 155 -14.58 -13.40 -9.56
N LEU A 156 -13.90 -14.52 -9.78
CA LEU A 156 -12.57 -14.53 -10.38
C LEU A 156 -12.57 -14.03 -11.83
N GLU A 157 -13.61 -14.32 -12.61
CA GLU A 157 -13.80 -13.74 -13.95
C GLU A 157 -13.95 -12.22 -13.88
N LEU A 158 -14.79 -11.70 -12.98
CA LEU A 158 -14.98 -10.26 -12.78
C LEU A 158 -13.67 -9.55 -12.39
N LEU A 159 -12.88 -10.14 -11.49
CA LEU A 159 -11.56 -9.61 -11.13
C LEU A 159 -10.58 -9.66 -12.30
N THR A 160 -10.64 -10.71 -13.12
CA THR A 160 -9.80 -10.85 -14.32
C THR A 160 -10.15 -9.78 -15.35
N TYR A 161 -11.43 -9.51 -15.60
CA TYR A 161 -11.84 -8.40 -16.47
C TYR A 161 -11.34 -7.06 -15.95
N ARG A 162 -11.56 -6.76 -14.66
CA ARG A 162 -11.05 -5.52 -14.03
C ARG A 162 -9.54 -5.36 -14.24
N GLN A 163 -8.77 -6.42 -14.02
CA GLN A 163 -7.32 -6.39 -14.20
C GLN A 163 -6.93 -6.14 -15.66
N LYS A 164 -7.53 -6.86 -16.60
CA LYS A 164 -7.18 -6.77 -18.03
C LYS A 164 -7.64 -5.47 -18.69
N LEU A 165 -8.65 -4.81 -18.12
CA LEU A 165 -9.14 -3.52 -18.57
C LEU A 165 -8.20 -2.36 -18.21
N HIS A 166 -7.43 -2.46 -17.13
CA HIS A 166 -6.61 -1.35 -16.63
C HIS A 166 -5.68 -0.75 -17.71
N ASP A 167 -4.76 -1.54 -18.26
CA ASP A 167 -3.77 -1.07 -19.23
C ASP A 167 -4.41 -0.44 -20.50
N PRO A 168 -5.40 -1.07 -21.16
CA PRO A 168 -6.01 -0.46 -22.34
C PRO A 168 -6.87 0.78 -22.01
N MET A 169 -7.43 0.89 -20.80
CA MET A 169 -8.18 2.09 -20.38
C MET A 169 -7.30 3.34 -20.26
N VAL A 170 -6.03 3.17 -19.94
CA VAL A 170 -5.08 4.28 -19.71
C VAL A 170 -4.07 4.46 -20.84
N ALA A 171 -4.14 3.64 -21.89
CA ALA A 171 -3.14 3.62 -22.97
C ALA A 171 -3.02 4.93 -23.75
N ASP A 172 -4.10 5.73 -23.81
CA ASP A 172 -4.16 6.99 -24.55
C ASP A 172 -3.89 8.23 -23.69
N VAL A 173 -3.54 8.04 -22.41
CA VAL A 173 -3.19 9.14 -21.48
C VAL A 173 -1.98 9.91 -21.99
N ASP A 174 -2.00 11.23 -21.84
CA ASP A 174 -0.88 12.10 -22.23
C ASP A 174 0.38 11.80 -21.39
N GLN A 175 1.39 11.27 -22.08
CA GLN A 175 2.70 10.94 -21.53
C GLN A 175 3.69 12.12 -21.57
N GLU A 176 3.32 13.26 -22.18
CA GLU A 176 4.18 14.43 -22.25
C GLU A 176 4.07 15.25 -20.95
N VAL A 177 5.19 15.38 -20.25
CA VAL A 177 5.31 16.23 -19.06
C VAL A 177 6.33 17.31 -19.33
N SER A 178 5.91 18.57 -19.18
CA SER A 178 6.80 19.70 -19.42
C SER A 178 7.87 19.82 -18.32
N GLU A 179 9.02 20.39 -18.65
CA GLU A 179 10.06 20.71 -17.65
C GLU A 179 9.51 21.61 -16.55
N LYS A 180 8.64 22.56 -16.91
CA LYS A 180 8.04 23.47 -15.93
C LYS A 180 7.27 22.70 -14.86
N GLU A 181 6.50 21.69 -15.23
CA GLU A 181 5.69 20.90 -14.29
C GLU A 181 6.54 19.94 -13.47
N ALA A 182 7.57 19.34 -14.08
CA ALA A 182 8.35 18.28 -13.45
C ALA A 182 9.56 18.74 -12.65
N ASN A 183 10.21 19.86 -13.03
CA ASN A 183 11.51 20.24 -12.48
C ASN A 183 11.46 20.32 -10.95
N GLN A 184 12.29 19.50 -10.32
CA GLN A 184 12.44 19.45 -8.87
C GLN A 184 13.75 20.11 -8.44
N SER A 185 13.69 20.83 -7.33
CA SER A 185 14.84 21.20 -6.53
C SER A 185 14.85 20.37 -5.26
N THR A 186 16.03 20.04 -4.74
CA THR A 186 16.21 19.29 -3.48
C THR A 186 16.94 20.17 -2.48
N VAL A 187 16.44 20.20 -1.25
CA VAL A 187 17.01 20.97 -0.13
C VAL A 187 17.30 20.05 1.04
N SER A 188 18.24 20.43 1.89
CA SER A 188 18.39 19.89 3.24
C SER A 188 17.78 20.86 4.23
N VAL A 189 16.89 20.38 5.09
CA VAL A 189 16.10 21.20 6.02
C VAL A 189 16.21 20.66 7.43
N VAL A 190 16.46 21.53 8.39
CA VAL A 190 16.24 21.25 9.82
C VAL A 190 15.08 22.12 10.30
N LYS A 191 14.03 21.48 10.81
CA LYS A 191 12.81 22.13 11.31
C LYS A 191 12.84 22.23 12.84
N PHE A 192 12.69 23.45 13.34
CA PHE A 192 12.54 23.75 14.75
C PHE A 192 11.07 24.07 15.03
N SER A 193 10.29 23.04 15.32
CA SER A 193 8.83 23.16 15.54
C SER A 193 8.51 24.11 16.69
N THR A 194 7.54 24.99 16.47
CA THR A 194 6.91 25.80 17.52
C THR A 194 5.49 25.33 17.86
N ALA A 195 5.07 24.18 17.31
CA ALA A 195 3.79 23.57 17.61
C ALA A 195 3.77 23.00 19.03
N GLY A 196 2.68 23.27 19.76
CA GLY A 196 2.41 22.69 21.06
C GLY A 196 2.25 21.17 20.98
N THR A 197 2.90 20.45 21.89
CA THR A 197 2.77 18.98 21.99
C THR A 197 2.08 18.54 23.28
N GLU A 198 2.03 19.41 24.29
CA GLU A 198 1.37 19.12 25.56
C GLU A 198 -0.15 19.32 25.46
N LYS A 199 -0.90 18.57 26.26
CA LYS A 199 -2.35 18.67 26.37
C LYS A 199 -2.74 19.16 27.75
N ASP A 200 -3.72 20.05 27.84
CA ASP A 200 -4.35 20.42 29.10
C ASP A 200 -5.31 19.32 29.61
N ASP A 201 -5.87 19.51 30.80
CA ASP A 201 -6.81 18.56 31.42
C ASP A 201 -8.11 18.35 30.60
N GLU A 202 -8.38 19.22 29.62
CA GLU A 202 -9.53 19.15 28.71
C GLU A 202 -9.16 18.54 27.34
N GLY A 203 -7.88 18.16 27.13
CA GLY A 203 -7.37 17.57 25.89
C GLY A 203 -7.00 18.57 24.80
N ASN A 204 -7.01 19.88 25.09
CA ASN A 204 -6.60 20.92 24.16
C ASN A 204 -5.07 21.02 24.10
N THR A 205 -4.52 21.34 22.92
CA THR A 205 -3.08 21.57 22.76
C THR A 205 -2.66 22.85 23.46
N ILE A 206 -1.63 22.79 24.30
CA ILE A 206 -1.01 23.94 24.95
C ILE A 206 -0.01 24.56 23.97
N GLU A 207 -0.24 25.81 23.54
CA GLU A 207 0.69 26.54 22.68
C GLU A 207 2.00 26.87 23.41
N LEU A 208 3.12 26.88 22.69
CA LEU A 208 4.40 27.32 23.24
C LEU A 208 4.33 28.80 23.63
N THR A 209 4.94 29.11 24.76
CA THR A 209 5.16 30.49 25.21
C THR A 209 6.14 31.22 24.29
N GLU A 210 6.11 32.55 24.32
CA GLU A 210 7.06 33.37 23.56
C GLU A 210 8.52 33.13 23.99
N GLU A 211 8.76 32.75 25.26
CA GLU A 211 10.10 32.38 25.74
C GLU A 211 10.58 31.07 25.10
N GLU A 212 9.70 30.07 24.99
CA GLU A 212 10.01 28.79 24.35
C GLU A 212 10.22 28.93 22.84
N LYS A 213 9.36 29.71 22.15
CA LYS A 213 9.56 30.04 20.73
C LYS A 213 10.89 30.76 20.51
N LYS A 214 11.24 31.71 21.39
CA LYS A 214 12.53 32.38 21.34
C LYS A 214 13.70 31.40 21.51
N ALA A 215 13.59 30.45 22.43
CA ALA A 215 14.61 29.40 22.60
C ALA A 215 14.76 28.54 21.33
N LYS A 216 13.65 28.17 20.66
CA LYS A 216 13.70 27.45 19.36
C LYS A 216 14.40 28.28 18.28
N LYS A 217 14.13 29.58 18.22
CA LYS A 217 14.83 30.49 17.29
C LYS A 217 16.33 30.60 17.60
N GLU A 218 16.70 30.65 18.87
CA GLU A 218 18.11 30.66 19.29
C GLU A 218 18.83 29.35 18.90
N GLN A 219 18.18 28.18 19.05
CA GLN A 219 18.71 26.91 18.56
C GLN A 219 18.90 26.91 17.03
N ALA A 220 17.91 27.39 16.28
CA ALA A 220 18.03 27.54 14.83
C ALA A 220 19.20 28.46 14.43
N GLN A 221 19.40 29.57 15.15
CA GLN A 221 20.52 30.47 14.92
C GLN A 221 21.86 29.80 15.23
N GLN A 222 21.95 29.00 16.30
CA GLN A 222 23.16 28.23 16.62
C GLN A 222 23.53 27.25 15.51
N LEU A 223 22.55 26.54 14.94
CA LEU A 223 22.79 25.63 13.81
C LEU A 223 23.27 26.39 12.58
N LEU A 224 22.61 27.50 12.25
CA LEU A 224 23.00 28.36 11.14
C LEU A 224 24.43 28.87 11.28
N ASP A 225 24.82 29.33 12.47
CA ASP A 225 26.17 29.83 12.74
C ASP A 225 27.23 28.72 12.67
N LYS A 226 26.93 27.51 13.18
CA LYS A 226 27.79 26.32 13.02
C LYS A 226 28.00 25.97 11.54
N LEU A 227 26.92 25.94 10.76
CA LEU A 227 27.00 25.64 9.32
C LEU A 227 27.81 26.69 8.57
N LYS A 228 27.63 27.98 8.86
CA LYS A 228 28.43 29.07 8.26
C LYS A 228 29.91 28.99 8.61
N ALA A 229 30.25 28.43 9.78
CA ALA A 229 31.63 28.21 10.21
C ALA A 229 32.24 26.92 9.66
N SER A 230 31.46 26.06 8.98
CA SER A 230 31.96 24.85 8.33
C SER A 230 32.97 25.19 7.23
N GLU A 231 34.03 24.38 7.11
CA GLU A 231 35.01 24.51 6.03
C GLU A 231 34.35 24.31 4.65
N ASN A 232 33.36 23.42 4.57
CA ASN A 232 32.57 23.17 3.37
C ASN A 232 31.08 23.09 3.73
N VAL A 233 30.34 24.17 3.45
CA VAL A 233 28.90 24.26 3.72
C VAL A 233 28.10 23.27 2.85
N ALA A 234 28.52 23.07 1.61
CA ALA A 234 27.84 22.20 0.65
C ALA A 234 27.88 20.71 1.06
N GLU A 235 28.93 20.31 1.77
CA GLU A 235 29.14 18.93 2.24
C GLU A 235 28.92 18.78 3.76
N ALA A 236 28.52 19.84 4.45
CA ALA A 236 28.27 19.79 5.89
C ALA A 236 27.15 18.80 6.22
N ASP A 237 27.37 17.95 7.21
CA ASP A 237 26.35 17.03 7.73
C ASP A 237 25.38 17.80 8.63
N MET A 238 24.28 18.27 8.04
CA MET A 238 23.26 19.05 8.75
C MET A 238 22.57 18.24 9.84
N ASP A 239 22.44 16.92 9.68
CA ASP A 239 21.78 16.05 10.66
C ASP A 239 22.63 15.94 11.93
N ALA A 240 23.90 15.57 11.77
CA ALA A 240 24.83 15.48 12.89
C ALA A 240 25.00 16.82 13.62
N MET A 241 25.11 17.93 12.87
CA MET A 241 25.24 19.26 13.47
C MET A 241 23.98 19.71 14.21
N ALA A 242 22.79 19.28 13.77
CA ALA A 242 21.54 19.55 14.46
C ALA A 242 21.44 18.74 15.77
N GLN A 243 21.82 17.48 15.74
CA GLN A 243 21.84 16.59 16.91
C GLN A 243 22.82 17.05 18.00
N GLU A 244 23.90 17.74 17.65
CA GLU A 244 24.80 18.38 18.63
C GLU A 244 24.12 19.51 19.43
N ILE A 245 23.07 20.11 18.89
CA ILE A 245 22.30 21.18 19.56
C ILE A 245 21.19 20.58 20.41
N ASP A 246 20.46 19.61 19.85
CA ASP A 246 19.37 18.89 20.50
C ASP A 246 19.20 17.54 19.80
N GLU A 247 19.30 16.45 20.56
CA GLU A 247 19.28 15.08 20.05
C GLU A 247 17.99 14.70 19.30
N ASN A 248 16.92 15.48 19.49
CA ASN A 248 15.62 15.27 18.83
C ASN A 248 15.51 15.99 17.48
N LEU A 249 16.49 16.83 17.13
CA LEU A 249 16.56 17.45 15.82
C LEU A 249 17.14 16.48 14.80
N TYR A 250 16.62 16.55 13.60
CA TYR A 250 17.13 15.82 12.45
C TYR A 250 17.03 16.69 11.21
N ALA A 251 17.90 16.43 10.24
CA ALA A 251 17.78 16.97 8.91
C ALA A 251 16.96 16.02 8.03
N TYR A 252 16.16 16.58 7.13
CA TYR A 252 15.47 15.83 6.09
C TYR A 252 15.64 16.53 4.75
N THR A 253 15.52 15.76 3.67
CA THR A 253 15.86 16.19 2.31
C THR A 253 14.65 16.16 1.37
N PRO A 254 13.72 17.11 1.47
CA PRO A 254 12.57 17.14 0.58
C PRO A 254 12.97 17.68 -0.80
N SER A 255 12.25 17.21 -1.82
CA SER A 255 12.23 17.82 -3.14
C SER A 255 10.93 18.60 -3.34
N PHE A 256 10.98 19.69 -4.11
CA PHE A 256 9.82 20.54 -4.40
C PHE A 256 9.87 21.09 -5.82
N THR A 257 8.73 21.50 -6.35
CA THR A 257 8.61 22.18 -7.65
C THR A 257 8.45 23.69 -7.48
N THR A 258 9.02 24.47 -8.40
CA THR A 258 8.77 25.92 -8.46
C THR A 258 7.52 26.28 -9.26
N ALA A 259 6.81 25.29 -9.81
CA ALA A 259 5.62 25.50 -10.64
C ALA A 259 4.38 25.97 -9.87
N GLY A 260 4.44 26.02 -8.53
CA GLY A 260 3.30 26.36 -7.67
C GLY A 260 2.38 25.16 -7.46
N SER A 261 2.94 24.08 -6.92
CA SER A 261 2.20 22.90 -6.49
C SER A 261 1.49 23.20 -5.17
N GLU A 262 0.18 22.92 -5.09
CA GLU A 262 -0.59 22.95 -3.81
C GLU A 262 -0.20 21.80 -2.86
N ASN A 263 0.70 20.91 -3.29
CA ASN A 263 1.01 19.63 -2.64
C ASN A 263 2.48 19.55 -2.16
N ASP A 264 3.18 20.68 -2.10
CA ASP A 264 4.55 20.69 -1.59
C ASP A 264 4.52 20.55 -0.07
N THR A 265 5.12 19.47 0.43
CA THR A 265 5.32 19.19 1.87
C THR A 265 6.21 20.23 2.56
N LEU A 266 6.74 21.19 1.81
CA LEU A 266 7.65 22.22 2.23
C LEU A 266 6.94 23.58 2.26
N GLU A 267 7.16 24.34 3.34
CA GLU A 267 6.49 25.62 3.51
C GLU A 267 6.95 26.65 2.46
N GLN A 268 6.03 27.49 1.99
CA GLN A 268 6.31 28.53 0.99
C GLN A 268 7.42 29.51 1.43
N SER A 269 7.54 29.78 2.74
CA SER A 269 8.62 30.59 3.31
C SER A 269 10.01 29.99 3.02
N VAL A 270 10.14 28.67 3.11
CA VAL A 270 11.37 27.93 2.78
C VAL A 270 11.63 27.95 1.28
N ILE A 271 10.62 27.65 0.45
CA ILE A 271 10.73 27.68 -1.01
C ILE A 271 11.23 29.06 -1.49
N ASN A 272 10.64 30.13 -0.95
CA ASN A 272 11.03 31.51 -1.28
C ASN A 272 12.47 31.83 -0.85
N ALA A 273 12.91 31.32 0.30
CA ALA A 273 14.24 31.56 0.83
C ALA A 273 15.35 30.93 -0.04
N VAL A 274 15.07 29.81 -0.69
CA VAL A 274 16.03 29.10 -1.56
C VAL A 274 15.95 29.49 -3.04
N ALA A 275 14.92 30.23 -3.45
CA ALA A 275 14.61 30.51 -4.87
C ALA A 275 15.77 31.14 -5.69
N ASN A 276 16.66 31.88 -5.03
CA ASN A 276 17.80 32.55 -5.67
C ASN A 276 19.16 31.93 -5.33
N LEU A 277 19.17 30.77 -4.69
CA LEU A 277 20.39 30.06 -4.35
C LEU A 277 20.89 29.23 -5.55
N GLU A 278 22.17 28.88 -5.48
CA GLU A 278 22.84 27.89 -6.30
C GLU A 278 23.15 26.63 -5.47
N ASP A 279 23.51 25.55 -6.14
CA ASP A 279 23.82 24.26 -5.51
C ASP A 279 24.83 24.39 -4.36
N GLY A 280 24.54 23.74 -3.25
CA GLY A 280 25.33 23.74 -2.03
C GLY A 280 25.23 25.02 -1.17
N GLN A 281 24.45 26.03 -1.59
CA GLN A 281 24.35 27.28 -0.83
C GLN A 281 23.36 27.18 0.34
N LEU A 282 23.75 27.79 1.45
CA LEU A 282 22.94 27.90 2.68
C LEU A 282 22.15 29.22 2.66
N VAL A 283 20.89 29.16 3.12
CA VAL A 283 20.11 30.37 3.41
C VAL A 283 20.83 31.14 4.53
N GLN A 284 21.04 32.44 4.33
CA GLN A 284 21.90 33.23 5.22
C GLN A 284 21.23 33.68 6.52
N GLU A 285 19.92 33.47 6.66
CA GLU A 285 19.12 33.83 7.82
C GLU A 285 18.24 32.64 8.22
N VAL A 286 17.85 32.57 9.49
CA VAL A 286 16.84 31.61 9.93
C VAL A 286 15.53 31.96 9.24
N VAL A 287 14.93 31.00 8.54
CA VAL A 287 13.64 31.18 7.87
C VAL A 287 12.54 31.02 8.91
N GLU A 288 11.68 32.03 9.03
CA GLU A 288 10.48 31.95 9.87
C GLU A 288 9.31 31.44 9.05
N GLY A 289 8.70 30.34 9.50
CA GLY A 289 7.45 29.84 8.95
C GLY A 289 6.27 30.03 9.89
N VAL A 290 5.15 29.38 9.59
CA VAL A 290 3.90 29.51 10.35
C VAL A 290 4.05 28.94 11.76
N ASP A 291 4.54 27.70 11.87
CA ASP A 291 4.67 26.96 13.13
C ASP A 291 6.07 26.37 13.32
N ALA A 292 7.09 26.98 12.73
CA ALA A 292 8.48 26.57 12.91
C ALA A 292 9.49 27.63 12.46
N TYR A 293 10.73 27.45 12.93
CA TYR A 293 11.92 28.05 12.33
C TYR A 293 12.66 27.01 11.50
N TYR A 294 13.33 27.44 10.43
CA TYR A 294 14.05 26.55 9.54
C TYR A 294 15.47 27.03 9.27
N VAL A 295 16.38 26.06 9.18
CA VAL A 295 17.71 26.24 8.60
C VAL A 295 17.79 25.36 7.37
N VAL A 296 18.14 25.96 6.23
CA VAL A 296 17.92 25.35 4.91
C VAL A 296 19.14 25.54 4.03
N ARG A 297 19.57 24.46 3.38
CA ARG A 297 20.57 24.47 2.29
C ARG A 297 19.91 24.00 1.01
N LEU A 298 20.17 24.68 -0.10
CA LEU A 298 19.83 24.18 -1.42
C LEU A 298 20.89 23.15 -1.82
N ASP A 299 20.52 21.88 -1.91
CA ASP A 299 21.46 20.81 -2.29
C ASP A 299 21.60 20.76 -3.81
N LYS A 300 20.47 20.71 -4.51
CA LYS A 300 20.40 20.74 -5.97
C LYS A 300 19.28 21.66 -6.43
N LYS A 301 19.62 22.63 -7.27
CA LYS A 301 18.68 23.52 -7.94
C LYS A 301 17.84 22.79 -8.97
N LEU A 302 18.45 21.82 -9.67
CA LEU A 302 17.76 20.88 -10.55
C LEU A 302 18.20 19.46 -10.18
N ASP A 303 17.33 18.72 -9.52
CA ASP A 303 17.54 17.32 -9.20
C ASP A 303 16.95 16.43 -10.30
N GLU A 304 17.81 15.86 -11.14
CA GLU A 304 17.40 15.03 -12.28
C GLU A 304 16.63 13.77 -11.85
N GLU A 305 16.99 13.16 -10.72
CA GLU A 305 16.34 11.95 -10.21
C GLU A 305 14.94 12.28 -9.68
N ALA A 306 14.83 13.30 -8.83
CA ALA A 306 13.53 13.74 -8.33
C ALA A 306 12.64 14.27 -9.47
N THR A 307 13.22 14.93 -10.47
CA THR A 307 12.51 15.38 -11.68
C THR A 307 11.99 14.20 -12.49
N ALA A 308 12.77 13.14 -12.67
CA ALA A 308 12.33 11.93 -13.35
C ALA A 308 11.17 11.25 -12.59
N ASN A 309 11.29 11.10 -11.27
CA ASN A 309 10.25 10.54 -10.43
C ASN A 309 8.96 11.38 -10.47
N LYS A 310 9.07 12.72 -10.50
CA LYS A 310 7.88 13.58 -10.62
C LYS A 310 7.19 13.42 -11.98
N LYS A 311 7.93 13.21 -13.07
CA LYS A 311 7.32 12.90 -14.38
C LYS A 311 6.50 11.61 -14.32
N GLU A 312 7.06 10.56 -13.71
CA GLU A 312 6.34 9.29 -13.53
C GLU A 312 5.09 9.50 -12.66
N SER A 313 5.19 10.23 -11.55
CA SER A 313 4.04 10.57 -10.69
C SER A 313 2.94 11.32 -11.45
N ILE A 314 3.28 12.33 -12.26
CA ILE A 314 2.30 13.11 -13.04
C ILE A 314 1.60 12.20 -14.06
N ILE A 315 2.34 11.31 -14.72
CA ILE A 315 1.76 10.36 -15.67
C ILE A 315 0.82 9.41 -14.93
N SER A 316 1.25 8.81 -13.82
CA SER A 316 0.41 7.92 -13.02
C SER A 316 -0.83 8.62 -12.43
N GLU A 317 -0.72 9.90 -12.04
CA GLU A 317 -1.87 10.72 -11.63
C GLU A 317 -2.90 10.84 -12.77
N ARG A 318 -2.44 11.14 -14.00
CA ARG A 318 -3.33 11.22 -15.18
C ARG A 318 -3.93 9.86 -15.55
N GLU A 319 -3.16 8.78 -15.44
CA GLU A 319 -3.64 7.42 -15.69
C GLU A 319 -4.73 7.02 -14.69
N GLN A 320 -4.52 7.34 -13.41
CA GLN A 320 -5.50 7.10 -12.36
C GLN A 320 -6.76 7.93 -12.54
N GLU A 321 -6.63 9.22 -12.86
CA GLU A 321 -7.78 10.10 -13.15
C GLU A 321 -8.62 9.56 -14.31
N GLN A 322 -7.98 9.20 -15.43
CA GLN A 322 -8.69 8.63 -16.57
C GLN A 322 -9.38 7.29 -16.23
N TYR A 323 -8.69 6.40 -15.50
CA TYR A 323 -9.26 5.14 -15.06
C TYR A 323 -10.50 5.36 -14.18
N ASP A 324 -10.39 6.25 -13.18
CA ASP A 324 -11.46 6.52 -12.23
C ASP A 324 -12.67 7.17 -12.91
N GLU A 325 -12.45 8.14 -13.82
CA GLU A 325 -13.53 8.76 -14.59
C GLU A 325 -14.29 7.72 -15.42
N LEU A 326 -13.59 6.84 -16.14
CA LEU A 326 -14.22 5.79 -16.94
C LEU A 326 -15.02 4.81 -16.09
N VAL A 327 -14.45 4.32 -14.97
CA VAL A 327 -15.14 3.39 -14.08
C VAL A 327 -16.37 4.04 -13.44
N GLU A 328 -16.27 5.31 -13.04
CA GLU A 328 -17.38 6.05 -12.44
C GLU A 328 -18.53 6.23 -13.45
N ASP A 329 -18.20 6.64 -14.69
CA ASP A 329 -19.18 6.83 -15.76
C ASP A 329 -19.89 5.51 -16.12
N TRP A 330 -19.13 4.42 -16.31
CA TRP A 330 -19.72 3.10 -16.59
C TRP A 330 -20.61 2.61 -15.46
N THR A 331 -20.20 2.82 -14.20
CA THR A 331 -21.00 2.44 -13.03
C THR A 331 -22.29 3.27 -12.97
N LYS A 332 -22.25 4.57 -13.28
CA LYS A 332 -23.43 5.46 -13.32
C LYS A 332 -24.40 5.09 -14.44
N ASP A 333 -23.89 4.74 -15.61
CA ASP A 333 -24.69 4.36 -16.78
C ASP A 333 -25.32 2.97 -16.64
N SER A 334 -24.66 2.08 -15.89
CA SER A 334 -25.16 0.74 -15.58
C SER A 334 -26.32 0.73 -14.59
N LYS A 335 -27.32 -0.13 -14.84
CA LYS A 335 -28.54 -0.22 -14.03
C LYS A 335 -28.50 -1.32 -12.98
N LEU A 336 -28.27 -0.93 -11.73
CA LEU A 336 -28.43 -1.80 -10.56
C LEU A 336 -29.89 -1.89 -10.08
N LYS A 337 -30.38 -3.11 -9.82
CA LYS A 337 -31.61 -3.37 -9.06
C LYS A 337 -31.33 -4.38 -7.96
N VAL A 338 -31.57 -4.00 -6.71
CA VAL A 338 -31.36 -4.87 -5.54
C VAL A 338 -32.68 -5.43 -5.01
N GLU A 339 -32.74 -6.75 -4.83
CA GLU A 339 -33.82 -7.45 -4.17
C GLU A 339 -33.69 -7.30 -2.64
N LYS A 340 -34.16 -6.15 -2.12
CA LYS A 340 -33.99 -5.75 -0.71
C LYS A 340 -34.39 -6.83 0.32
N ASN A 341 -35.41 -7.64 0.00
CA ASN A 341 -35.85 -8.73 0.88
C ASN A 341 -34.90 -9.92 0.94
N VAL A 342 -34.13 -10.13 -0.12
CA VAL A 342 -33.06 -11.13 -0.16
C VAL A 342 -31.81 -10.54 0.48
N TRP A 343 -31.47 -9.29 0.15
CA TRP A 343 -30.27 -8.64 0.65
C TRP A 343 -30.22 -8.43 2.17
N LYS A 344 -31.36 -8.12 2.79
CA LYS A 344 -31.47 -7.98 4.25
C LYS A 344 -31.13 -9.26 5.04
N LYS A 345 -31.04 -10.42 4.37
CA LYS A 345 -30.66 -11.69 5.01
C LYS A 345 -29.16 -11.82 5.25
N VAL A 346 -28.34 -11.06 4.51
CA VAL A 346 -26.90 -10.97 4.76
C VAL A 346 -26.71 -10.09 5.97
N GLU A 347 -26.00 -10.58 6.97
CA GLU A 347 -25.66 -9.85 8.19
C GLU A 347 -24.15 -9.95 8.40
N VAL A 348 -23.55 -8.87 8.88
CA VAL A 348 -22.14 -8.78 9.22
C VAL A 348 -22.09 -8.33 10.67
N THR A 349 -22.14 -9.31 11.56
CA THR A 349 -22.10 -9.14 13.03
C THR A 349 -21.04 -10.02 13.67
N ASP A 350 -20.43 -10.91 12.87
CA ASP A 350 -19.49 -11.95 13.25
C ASP A 350 -18.36 -12.04 12.23
N SER A 351 -17.19 -12.52 12.64
CA SER A 351 -16.06 -12.79 11.74
C SER A 351 -16.18 -14.16 11.07
N VAL A 352 -15.93 -14.24 9.77
CA VAL A 352 -15.90 -15.52 9.02
C VAL A 352 -14.52 -15.70 8.39
N SER A 353 -13.80 -16.74 8.80
CA SER A 353 -12.53 -17.12 8.18
C SER A 353 -12.69 -18.25 7.18
N PHE A 354 -11.93 -18.15 6.10
CA PHE A 354 -11.90 -19.14 5.04
C PHE A 354 -10.53 -19.11 4.35
N GLN A 355 -10.17 -20.20 3.69
CA GLN A 355 -8.85 -20.38 3.11
C GLN A 355 -8.85 -20.12 1.61
N TYR A 356 -7.83 -19.39 1.17
CA TYR A 356 -7.37 -19.35 -0.19
C TYR A 356 -6.21 -20.34 -0.33
N LYS A 357 -6.31 -21.26 -1.29
CA LYS A 357 -5.13 -21.99 -1.75
C LYS A 357 -4.61 -21.27 -2.99
N PRO A 358 -3.37 -20.76 -2.97
CA PRO A 358 -2.70 -20.38 -4.21
C PRO A 358 -2.76 -21.56 -5.20
N ALA A 359 -3.06 -21.30 -6.46
CA ALA A 359 -2.68 -22.24 -7.51
C ALA A 359 -1.15 -22.36 -7.45
N GLU A 360 -0.61 -23.58 -7.50
CA GLU A 360 0.84 -23.78 -7.60
C GLU A 360 1.33 -22.99 -8.82
N GLN A 361 2.13 -21.94 -8.60
CA GLN A 361 2.79 -21.24 -9.69
C GLN A 361 3.73 -22.23 -10.36
N SER A 362 3.45 -22.60 -11.61
CA SER A 362 4.49 -23.15 -12.48
C SER A 362 5.51 -22.03 -12.68
N GLU A 363 6.72 -22.21 -12.16
CA GLU A 363 7.85 -21.35 -12.51
C GLU A 363 7.99 -21.33 -14.03
N PRO A 364 8.22 -20.16 -14.66
CA PRO A 364 8.54 -20.12 -16.06
C PRO A 364 9.89 -20.83 -16.26
N GLU A 365 9.95 -21.82 -17.15
CA GLU A 365 11.21 -22.44 -17.56
C GLU A 365 12.16 -21.35 -18.09
N GLU A 366 13.24 -21.08 -17.36
CA GLU A 366 14.38 -20.33 -17.89
C GLU A 366 15.02 -21.16 -19.00
N GLY A 367 14.66 -20.82 -20.24
CA GLY A 367 15.40 -21.23 -21.43
C GLY A 367 16.82 -20.65 -21.37
N SER A 368 17.77 -21.46 -20.91
CA SER A 368 19.20 -21.20 -21.01
C SER A 368 19.61 -21.23 -22.49
N GLU A 369 19.82 -20.05 -23.09
CA GLU A 369 20.68 -19.92 -24.27
C GLU A 369 22.08 -19.52 -23.81
N ASP A 370 22.93 -20.54 -23.70
CA ASP A 370 24.39 -20.43 -23.65
C ASP A 370 24.92 -19.84 -24.97
N ALA A 371 25.64 -18.72 -24.86
CA ALA A 371 26.59 -18.26 -25.86
C ALA A 371 27.83 -17.74 -25.12
N GLY A 372 28.79 -18.66 -24.93
CA GLY A 372 29.98 -18.44 -24.14
C GLY A 372 31.04 -17.49 -24.71
N SER A 373 32.03 -17.20 -23.87
CA SER A 373 33.41 -16.93 -24.26
C SER A 373 34.36 -17.28 -23.11
N GLU A 374 34.96 -18.46 -23.25
CA GLU A 374 36.29 -18.96 -22.86
C GLU A 374 37.16 -18.29 -21.76
N LYS A 375 37.55 -19.16 -20.79
CA LYS A 375 38.90 -19.52 -20.24
C LYS A 375 39.81 -18.40 -19.68
N GLN A 376 40.49 -18.57 -18.54
CA GLN A 376 41.40 -19.67 -18.15
C GLN A 376 41.70 -19.60 -16.62
N SER A 377 41.42 -20.66 -15.85
CA SER A 377 42.35 -21.59 -15.17
C SER A 377 43.34 -21.03 -14.12
N SER A 378 43.23 -21.52 -12.88
CA SER A 378 44.27 -22.39 -12.29
C SER A 378 43.67 -23.39 -11.29
N GLU A 379 43.94 -24.68 -11.53
CA GLU A 379 43.82 -25.83 -10.62
C GLU A 379 44.75 -25.66 -9.40
N GLU A 380 44.52 -26.29 -8.24
CA GLU A 380 44.84 -27.68 -7.85
C GLU A 380 44.50 -27.78 -6.33
N GLU A 381 44.30 -28.90 -5.64
CA GLU A 381 43.97 -30.30 -5.90
C GLU A 381 43.63 -30.87 -4.50
N THR A 382 42.93 -31.99 -4.45
CA THR A 382 42.24 -32.54 -3.28
C THR A 382 42.99 -33.66 -2.53
N THR A 383 42.61 -33.86 -1.24
CA THR A 383 42.39 -35.15 -0.53
C THR A 383 43.58 -36.04 -0.08
N PRO A 384 43.40 -37.11 0.77
CA PRO A 384 42.33 -37.47 1.75
C PRO A 384 42.83 -38.15 3.07
N GLU A 385 41.86 -38.59 3.91
CA GLU A 385 41.83 -39.84 4.74
C GLU A 385 42.77 -39.96 5.96
N ALA A 386 42.47 -40.65 7.08
CA ALA A 386 41.38 -41.53 7.52
C ALA A 386 41.46 -41.66 9.06
N GLU A 387 40.34 -42.01 9.70
CA GLU A 387 40.31 -42.56 11.07
C GLU A 387 40.93 -43.97 11.12
N PRO A 388 41.31 -44.47 12.31
CA PRO A 388 40.42 -45.46 12.91
C PRO A 388 40.28 -45.37 14.45
N GLU A 389 39.11 -45.82 14.91
CA GLU A 389 38.84 -46.25 16.28
C GLU A 389 39.73 -47.43 16.71
N THR A 390 40.08 -47.52 18.00
CA THR A 390 39.54 -48.55 18.94
C THR A 390 40.25 -48.57 20.30
N SER A 391 39.41 -48.70 21.33
CA SER A 391 39.53 -49.58 22.51
C SER A 391 40.47 -49.22 23.68
N GLU A 392 39.79 -48.92 24.80
CA GLU A 392 39.96 -49.41 26.19
C GLU A 392 41.31 -49.25 26.91
N GLU A 393 41.30 -48.47 28.00
CA GLU A 393 41.38 -48.99 29.38
C GLU A 393 41.24 -47.81 30.38
N GLU A 394 40.28 -47.90 31.31
CA GLU A 394 40.35 -47.18 32.59
C GLU A 394 41.46 -47.81 33.46
N PRO A 395 42.07 -47.06 34.39
CA PRO A 395 41.57 -47.13 35.77
C PRO A 395 41.64 -45.82 36.57
N THR A 396 40.54 -45.55 37.29
CA THR A 396 40.41 -45.12 38.71
C THR A 396 41.37 -44.11 39.38
N THR A 397 40.73 -43.27 40.21
CA THR A 397 41.20 -42.58 41.46
C THR A 397 42.23 -41.45 41.27
N GLU A 398 42.18 -40.29 41.92
CA GLU A 398 41.70 -39.89 43.26
C GLU A 398 41.63 -38.34 43.31
N ALA A 399 40.57 -37.80 43.93
CA ALA A 399 40.59 -36.72 44.93
C ALA A 399 41.55 -35.50 44.80
N GLU A 400 40.96 -34.31 44.61
CA GLU A 400 40.70 -33.29 45.67
C GLU A 400 39.68 -32.27 45.18
#